data_AF-A0A399P918-F1
#
_entry.id   AF-A0A399P918-F1
#
_cell.length_a   1.000
_cell.length_b   1.000
_cell.length_c   1.000
_cell.angle_alpha   90.00
_cell.angle_beta   90.00
_cell.angle_gamma   90.00
#
_symmetry.space_group_name_H-M   'P 1'
#
loop_
_entity.id
_entity.type
_entity.pdbx_description
1 polymer ?
#
loop_
_entity_poly.entity_id
_entity_poly.type
_entity_poly.pdbx_seq_one_letter_code
_entity_poly.pdbx_strand_id
1 'polypeptide(L)'
;LRFPPAVRAASVEGLPDAVGQAVERLAGIEGVDVLGPVPTEQGRVRAIVRLDYASGPDTARELRAAVVRNASSRRKPVAGRTGFRPTVPLRVRFDDTGLF
;
A
#
# COMPACT_ATOMS: atom_id res chain seq x y z
N LEU A 1 14.85 20.35 -3.47
CA LEU A 1 13.63 20.17 -2.65
C LEU A 1 12.49 19.83 -3.61
N ARG A 2 11.93 18.63 -3.53
CA ARG A 2 10.84 18.20 -4.42
C ARG A 2 9.51 18.58 -3.79
N PHE A 3 8.92 19.67 -4.26
CA PHE A 3 7.58 20.13 -3.85
C PHE A 3 6.53 19.74 -4.92
N PRO A 4 5.25 19.59 -4.57
CA PRO A 4 4.18 19.31 -5.55
C PRO A 4 4.13 20.48 -6.53
N PRO A 5 4.41 20.30 -7.83
CA PRO A 5 3.69 19.43 -8.76
C PRO A 5 4.49 18.27 -9.40
N ALA A 6 5.77 18.09 -9.02
CA ALA A 6 6.64 17.07 -9.63
C ALA A 6 6.61 15.69 -8.94
N VAL A 7 6.13 15.65 -7.69
CA VAL A 7 6.10 14.45 -6.85
C VAL A 7 4.68 14.18 -6.36
N ARG A 8 4.20 12.95 -6.59
CA ARG A 8 2.94 12.42 -6.05
C ARG A 8 3.20 11.63 -4.79
N ALA A 9 2.17 11.46 -3.97
CA ALA A 9 2.24 10.64 -2.77
C ALA A 9 1.16 9.55 -2.79
N ALA A 10 1.47 8.39 -2.24
CA ALA A 10 0.50 7.36 -1.96
C ALA A 10 0.63 6.87 -0.52
N SER A 11 -0.50 6.62 0.15
CA SER A 11 -0.55 5.94 1.44
C SER A 11 -0.82 4.46 1.23
N VAL A 12 -0.05 3.61 1.91
CA VAL A 12 -0.22 2.16 1.92
C VAL A 12 -0.45 1.74 3.37
N GLU A 13 -1.64 1.23 3.67
CA GLU A 13 -2.04 0.86 5.04
C GLU A 13 -2.51 -0.58 5.10
N GLY A 14 -2.07 -1.32 6.11
CA GLY A 14 -2.50 -2.69 6.31
C GLY A 14 -1.84 -3.37 7.49
N LEU A 15 -1.86 -4.71 7.49
CA LEU A 15 -1.07 -5.50 8.45
C LEU A 15 0.43 -5.35 8.15
N PRO A 16 1.31 -5.43 9.18
CA PRO A 16 2.76 -5.26 9.02
C PRO A 16 3.36 -6.05 7.85
N ASP A 17 3.12 -7.35 7.78
CA ASP A 17 3.67 -8.21 6.73
C ASP A 17 3.17 -7.84 5.32
N ALA A 18 1.89 -7.45 5.22
CA ALA A 18 1.29 -7.07 3.95
C ALA A 18 1.85 -5.73 3.43
N VAL A 19 2.12 -4.78 4.33
CA VAL A 19 2.75 -3.51 3.99
C VAL A 19 4.23 -3.71 3.66
N GLY A 20 4.95 -4.53 4.44
CA GLY A 20 6.34 -4.88 4.16
C GLY A 20 6.52 -5.47 2.76
N GLN A 21 5.74 -6.50 2.42
CA GLN A 21 5.78 -7.11 1.09
C GLN A 21 5.42 -6.13 -0.05
N ALA A 22 4.52 -5.18 0.21
CA ALA A 22 4.16 -4.17 -0.79
C ALA A 22 5.30 -3.17 -1.01
N VAL A 23 5.96 -2.73 0.07
CA VAL A 23 7.08 -1.78 0.04
C VAL A 23 8.33 -2.40 -0.59
N GLU A 24 8.66 -3.65 -0.28
CA GLU A 24 9.81 -4.35 -0.88
C GLU A 24 9.74 -4.39 -2.40
N ARG A 25 8.53 -4.50 -2.97
CA ARG A 25 8.30 -4.50 -4.43
C ARG A 25 8.61 -3.17 -5.09
N LEU A 26 8.64 -2.08 -4.32
CA LEU A 26 8.92 -0.73 -4.81
C LEU A 26 10.40 -0.39 -4.77
N ALA A 27 11.24 -1.16 -4.06
CA ALA A 27 12.66 -0.86 -3.84
C ALA A 27 13.52 -0.78 -5.12
N GLY A 28 12.99 -1.22 -6.27
CA GLY A 28 13.66 -1.16 -7.57
C GLY A 28 13.11 -0.11 -8.54
N ILE A 29 12.12 0.69 -8.13
CA ILE A 29 11.54 1.72 -9.01
C ILE A 29 12.27 3.04 -8.77
N GLU A 30 12.97 3.53 -9.80
CA GLU A 30 13.66 4.81 -9.74
C GLU A 30 12.66 5.94 -9.49
N GLY A 31 13.06 6.92 -8.67
CA GLY A 31 12.20 8.05 -8.30
C GLY A 31 11.10 7.71 -7.29
N VAL A 32 11.17 6.55 -6.62
CA VAL A 32 10.27 6.15 -5.53
C VAL A 32 11.01 6.12 -4.20
N ASP A 33 10.52 6.88 -3.23
CA ASP A 33 10.99 6.90 -1.85
C ASP A 33 9.88 6.44 -0.90
N VAL A 34 10.20 5.60 0.07
CA VAL A 34 9.23 5.12 1.07
C VAL A 34 9.56 5.66 2.46
N LEU A 35 8.55 6.20 3.13
CA LEU A 35 8.61 6.64 4.51
C LEU A 35 7.76 5.74 5.41
N GLY A 36 8.32 5.36 6.56
CA GLY A 36 7.68 4.36 7.42
C GLY A 36 7.88 2.94 6.86
N PRO A 37 7.31 1.92 7.50
CA PRO A 37 5.97 1.92 8.09
C PRO A 37 5.90 2.43 9.52
N VAL A 38 4.86 3.22 9.83
CA VAL A 38 4.54 3.67 11.19
C VAL A 38 3.30 2.94 11.71
N PRO A 39 3.25 2.55 13.00
CA PRO A 39 2.05 1.97 13.59
C PRO A 39 0.83 2.89 13.47
N THR A 40 -0.33 2.28 13.23
CA THR A 40 -1.65 2.91 13.28
C THR A 40 -2.56 2.10 14.20
N GLU A 41 -3.85 2.40 14.22
CA GLU A 41 -4.80 1.71 15.09
C GLU A 41 -4.95 0.21 14.75
N GLN A 42 -5.41 -0.58 15.72
CA GLN A 42 -5.81 -1.98 15.52
C GLN A 42 -4.67 -2.89 14.98
N GLY A 43 -3.42 -2.62 15.39
CA GLY A 43 -2.26 -3.41 14.98
C GLY A 43 -1.90 -3.26 13.49
N ARG A 44 -2.36 -2.18 12.85
CA ARG A 44 -2.03 -1.85 11.46
C ARG A 44 -0.80 -0.95 11.41
N VAL A 45 -0.24 -0.83 10.22
CA VAL A 45 0.83 0.11 9.91
C VAL A 45 0.51 0.86 8.63
N ARG A 46 1.12 2.03 8.48
CA ARG A 46 1.01 2.88 7.30
C ARG A 46 2.39 3.29 6.81
N ALA A 47 2.63 3.12 5.52
CA ALA A 47 3.79 3.66 4.81
C ALA A 47 3.33 4.75 3.84
N ILE A 48 4.16 5.78 3.64
CA ILE A 48 3.95 6.81 2.63
C ILE A 48 4.96 6.61 1.52
N VAL A 49 4.47 6.44 0.31
CA VAL A 49 5.26 6.31 -0.91
C VAL A 49 5.28 7.67 -1.59
N ARG A 50 6.45 8.29 -1.71
CA ARG A 50 6.67 9.48 -2.54
C ARG A 50 7.22 9.01 -3.88
N LEU A 51 6.71 9.57 -4.96
CA LEU A 51 7.10 9.15 -6.29
C LEU A 51 7.19 10.32 -7.26
N ASP A 52 8.21 10.34 -8.10
CA ASP A 52 8.28 11.23 -9.24
C ASP A 52 7.10 10.91 -10.20
N TYR A 53 6.59 11.92 -10.90
CA TYR A 53 5.42 11.76 -11.79
C TYR A 53 5.63 10.66 -12.85
N ALA A 54 6.85 10.54 -13.38
CA ALA A 54 7.23 9.54 -14.37
C ALA A 54 7.09 8.10 -13.86
N SER A 55 7.31 7.88 -12.56
CA SER A 55 7.25 6.56 -11.91
C SER A 55 5.83 6.18 -11.47
N GLY A 56 4.84 7.06 -11.71
CA GLY A 56 3.43 6.86 -11.37
C GLY A 56 2.82 5.56 -11.90
N PRO A 57 2.89 5.29 -13.22
CA PRO A 57 2.30 4.08 -13.80
C PRO A 57 2.87 2.78 -13.20
N ASP A 58 4.19 2.69 -13.06
CA ASP A 58 4.86 1.49 -12.54
C ASP A 58 4.58 1.29 -11.05
N THR A 59 4.61 2.36 -10.26
CA THR A 59 4.25 2.34 -8.84
C THR A 59 2.80 1.92 -8.65
N ALA A 60 1.87 2.48 -9.43
CA ALA A 60 0.45 2.14 -9.36
C ALA A 60 0.21 0.68 -9.77
N ARG A 61 0.92 0.19 -10.79
CA ARG A 61 0.86 -1.21 -11.22
C ARG A 61 1.30 -2.15 -10.09
N GLU A 62 2.44 -1.90 -9.47
CA GLU A 62 2.96 -2.76 -8.40
C GLU A 62 2.08 -2.73 -7.14
N LEU A 63 1.63 -1.54 -6.72
CA LEU A 63 0.74 -1.41 -5.56
C LEU A 63 -0.62 -2.07 -5.81
N ARG A 64 -1.19 -1.92 -7.01
CA ARG A 64 -2.43 -2.61 -7.38
C ARG A 64 -2.23 -4.13 -7.38
N ALA A 65 -1.10 -4.61 -7.92
CA ALA A 65 -0.78 -6.03 -7.91
C ALA A 65 -0.61 -6.56 -6.48
N ALA A 66 -0.01 -5.78 -5.57
CA ALA A 66 0.10 -6.12 -4.16
C ALA A 66 -1.28 -6.26 -3.49
N VAL A 67 -2.21 -5.32 -3.75
CA VAL A 67 -3.60 -5.40 -3.27
C VAL A 67 -4.29 -6.68 -3.78
N VAL A 68 -4.17 -6.98 -5.08
CA VAL A 68 -4.78 -8.18 -5.67
C VAL A 68 -4.19 -9.48 -5.08
N ARG A 69 -2.87 -9.57 -4.92
CA ARG A 69 -2.20 -10.73 -4.30
C ARG A 69 -2.63 -10.92 -2.85
N ASN A 70 -2.68 -9.83 -2.09
CA ASN A 70 -3.10 -9.85 -0.69
C ASN A 70 -4.57 -10.28 -0.55
N ALA A 71 -5.46 -9.83 -1.44
CA ALA A 71 -6.85 -10.27 -1.47
C ALA A 71 -7.00 -11.75 -1.89
N SER A 72 -6.20 -12.21 -2.85
CA SER A 72 -6.31 -13.55 -3.43
C SER A 72 -5.72 -14.65 -2.53
N SER A 73 -4.58 -14.40 -1.89
CA SER A 73 -3.89 -15.34 -0.99
C SER A 73 -4.72 -15.73 0.24
N ARG A 74 -5.68 -14.88 0.63
CA ARG A 74 -6.51 -15.12 1.82
C ARG A 74 -7.76 -15.95 1.56
N ARG A 75 -8.04 -16.31 0.30
CA ARG A 75 -9.25 -17.05 -0.08
C ARG A 75 -9.05 -18.55 0.14
N LYS A 76 -9.20 -19.00 1.39
CA LYS A 76 -9.77 -20.33 1.68
C LYS A 76 -10.82 -20.20 2.79
N PRO A 77 -12.10 -19.93 2.45
CA PRO A 77 -13.16 -20.05 3.43
C PRO A 77 -13.22 -21.49 3.92
N VAL A 78 -13.15 -21.68 5.24
CA VAL A 78 -13.44 -22.98 5.86
C VAL A 78 -14.94 -23.20 5.70
N ALA A 79 -15.33 -24.29 5.05
CA ALA A 79 -16.72 -24.66 4.88
C ALA A 79 -17.43 -24.70 6.25
N GLY A 80 -18.59 -24.05 6.36
CA GLY A 80 -19.43 -24.05 7.57
C GLY A 80 -19.38 -22.81 8.46
N ARG A 81 -18.50 -21.82 8.22
CA ARG A 81 -18.54 -20.53 8.96
C ARG A 81 -19.33 -19.45 8.23
N THR A 82 -20.62 -19.33 8.55
CA THR A 82 -21.45 -18.18 8.19
C THR A 82 -21.06 -16.97 9.05
N GLY A 83 -20.41 -15.96 8.46
CA GLY A 83 -20.18 -14.68 9.14
C GLY A 83 -18.80 -14.04 9.00
N PHE A 84 -17.81 -14.69 8.36
CA PHE A 84 -16.50 -14.06 8.17
C PHE A 84 -16.56 -13.00 7.06
N ARG A 85 -16.71 -11.73 7.44
CA ARG A 85 -16.48 -10.59 6.55
C ARG A 85 -14.98 -10.27 6.57
N PRO A 86 -14.21 -10.55 5.51
CA PRO A 86 -12.79 -10.24 5.52
C PRO A 86 -12.61 -8.73 5.59
N THR A 87 -11.93 -8.26 6.64
CA THR A 87 -11.41 -6.89 6.67
C THR A 87 -10.44 -6.72 5.51
N VAL A 88 -10.63 -5.67 4.69
CA VAL A 88 -9.76 -5.40 3.54
C VAL A 88 -8.35 -5.15 4.07
N PRO A 89 -7.36 -6.05 3.85
CA PRO A 89 -6.15 -6.06 4.67
C PRO A 89 -5.10 -5.07 4.22
N LEU A 90 -5.12 -4.67 2.94
CA LEU A 90 -4.21 -3.70 2.35
C LEU A 90 -5.01 -2.63 1.60
N ARG A 91 -4.81 -1.37 1.97
CA ARG A 91 -5.45 -0.19 1.37
C ARG A 91 -4.37 0.68 0.77
N VAL A 92 -4.60 1.15 -0.46
CA VAL A 92 -3.73 2.08 -1.16
C VAL A 92 -4.54 3.30 -1.57
N ARG A 93 -4.05 4.50 -1.26
CA ARG A 93 -4.66 5.77 -1.72
C ARG A 93 -3.58 6.64 -2.33
N PHE A 94 -3.81 7.14 -3.53
CA PHE A 94 -2.95 8.14 -4.17
C PHE A 94 -3.50 9.53 -3.87
N ASP A 95 -2.59 10.50 -3.70
CA ASP A 95 -2.87 11.91 -3.48
C ASP A 95 -3.91 12.14 -2.36
N ASP A 96 -3.77 11.37 -1.28
CA ASP A 96 -4.65 11.42 -0.12
C ASP A 96 -4.51 12.79 0.57
N THR A 97 -5.59 13.56 0.58
CA THR A 97 -5.63 14.93 1.12
C THR A 97 -5.33 14.99 2.62
N GLY A 98 -5.32 13.86 3.33
CA GLY A 98 -4.88 13.77 4.73
C GLY A 98 -3.37 13.56 4.91
N LEU A 99 -2.56 13.64 3.85
CA LEU A 99 -1.10 13.48 3.90
C LEU A 99 -0.33 14.80 4.13
N PHE A 100 -1.01 15.94 4.05
CA PHE A 100 -0.47 17.28 4.26
C PHE A 100 -1.27 18.03 5.33
#